data_AF-A0A5B7YI38-F1
#
_entry.id   AF-A0A5B7YI38-F1
#
_cell.length_a   1.000
_cell.length_b   1.000
_cell.length_c   1.000
_cell.angle_alpha   90.00
_cell.angle_beta   90.00
_cell.angle_gamma   90.00
#
_symmetry.space_group_name_H-M   'P 1'
#
loop_
_entity.id
_entity.type
_entity.pdbx_description
1 polymer ?
#
loop_
_entity_poly.entity_id
_entity_poly.type
_entity_poly.pdbx_seq_one_letter_code
_entity_poly.pdbx_strand_id
1 'polypeptide(L)'
;MFTQAEYHALCSGLSNDARVLYCLGVRPTANLATTTSDPLNYKFLLALLNADHQEDKPFTRGRQINSLLRQLEQAGLIALPQHLSFDQTLNGQTVLLPLCNEAQDDFAHLHRQHQPMKPSWQPDKALFEQMASLLGLIDKSFDSDDVGEFIAYWLGRPSAVFSHFQWTQKFAYAMRYKRLAAGGTPKSRVGNQQVPVAAGIEADDNARKLVEKYHAHKKS
;
A
#
# COMPACT_ATOMS: atom_id res chain seq x y z
N MET A 1 -16.27 0.61 15.15
CA MET A 1 -16.62 1.89 14.51
C MET A 1 -15.58 2.15 13.43
N PHE A 2 -15.95 2.70 12.27
CA PHE A 2 -15.00 3.02 11.20
C PHE A 2 -14.27 4.33 11.54
N THR A 3 -13.00 4.43 11.20
CA THR A 3 -12.27 5.70 11.30
C THR A 3 -12.81 6.73 10.29
N GLN A 4 -12.49 8.02 10.48
CA GLN A 4 -12.90 9.06 9.54
C GLN A 4 -12.31 8.82 8.14
N ALA A 5 -11.06 8.33 8.08
CA ALA A 5 -10.38 7.97 6.85
C ALA A 5 -11.07 6.79 6.12
N GLU A 6 -11.44 5.74 6.87
CA GLU A 6 -12.21 4.61 6.33
C GLU A 6 -13.54 5.07 5.77
N TYR A 7 -14.29 5.86 6.54
CA TYR A 7 -15.61 6.36 6.13
C TYR A 7 -15.51 7.16 4.84
N HIS A 8 -14.54 8.08 4.76
CA HIS A 8 -14.33 8.87 3.56
C HIS A 8 -13.98 8.02 2.33
N ALA A 9 -13.12 7.01 2.49
CA ALA A 9 -12.79 6.08 1.41
C ALA A 9 -14.00 5.23 0.99
N LEU A 10 -14.85 4.81 1.93
CA LEU A 10 -16.11 4.09 1.66
C LEU A 10 -17.13 4.95 0.90
N CYS A 11 -17.15 6.26 1.14
CA CYS A 11 -17.98 7.23 0.44
C CYS A 11 -17.46 7.63 -0.95
N SER A 12 -16.27 7.16 -1.34
CA SER A 12 -15.73 7.37 -2.70
C SER A 12 -16.45 6.52 -3.75
N GLY A 13 -15.99 6.56 -5.01
CA GLY A 13 -16.57 5.88 -6.18
C GLY A 13 -16.47 4.34 -6.19
N LEU A 14 -16.81 3.68 -5.07
CA LEU A 14 -16.87 2.22 -4.93
C LEU A 14 -18.26 1.68 -5.31
N SER A 15 -18.29 0.44 -5.80
CA SER A 15 -19.54 -0.33 -5.94
C SER A 15 -20.11 -0.72 -4.57
N ASN A 16 -21.43 -0.94 -4.52
CA ASN A 16 -22.09 -1.41 -3.29
C ASN A 16 -21.54 -2.78 -2.84
N ASP A 17 -21.26 -3.68 -3.79
CA ASP A 17 -20.67 -4.99 -3.51
C ASP A 17 -19.28 -4.87 -2.87
N ALA A 18 -18.45 -3.92 -3.34
CA ALA A 18 -17.16 -3.66 -2.73
C ALA A 18 -17.31 -3.13 -1.29
N ARG A 19 -18.28 -2.22 -1.05
CA ARG A 19 -18.58 -1.73 0.30
C ARG A 19 -19.04 -2.86 1.22
N VAL A 20 -19.94 -3.73 0.76
CA VAL A 20 -20.41 -4.92 1.51
C VAL A 20 -19.24 -5.84 1.83
N LEU A 21 -18.42 -6.16 0.83
CA LEU A 21 -17.25 -7.01 0.99
C LEU A 21 -16.28 -6.45 2.03
N TYR A 22 -16.03 -5.14 2.03
CA TYR A 22 -15.18 -4.51 3.04
C TYR A 22 -15.84 -4.52 4.42
N CYS A 23 -17.03 -3.91 4.54
CA CYS A 23 -17.68 -3.63 5.82
C CYS A 23 -18.09 -4.89 6.58
N LEU A 24 -18.54 -5.92 5.87
CA LEU A 24 -19.06 -7.15 6.48
C LEU A 24 -18.12 -8.34 6.28
N GLY A 25 -17.26 -8.31 5.26
CA GLY A 25 -16.42 -9.45 4.89
C GLY A 25 -14.99 -9.40 5.44
N VAL A 26 -14.33 -8.24 5.36
CA VAL A 26 -12.88 -8.13 5.61
C VAL A 26 -12.56 -7.30 6.85
N ARG A 27 -13.25 -6.16 7.04
CA ARG A 27 -12.98 -5.23 8.14
C ARG A 27 -13.29 -5.78 9.54
N PRO A 28 -14.37 -6.57 9.75
CA PRO A 28 -14.68 -7.10 11.09
C PRO A 28 -13.61 -8.04 11.64
N THR A 29 -12.86 -8.71 10.75
CA THR A 29 -11.80 -9.67 11.09
C THR A 29 -10.40 -9.04 11.09
N ALA A 30 -10.31 -7.71 11.03
CA ALA A 30 -9.03 -7.02 10.98
C ALA A 30 -8.46 -6.79 12.39
N ASN A 31 -7.17 -7.11 12.55
CA ASN A 31 -6.42 -6.76 13.74
C ASN A 31 -6.02 -5.27 13.65
N LEU A 32 -6.56 -4.46 14.57
CA LEU A 32 -6.32 -3.02 14.57
C LEU A 32 -4.87 -2.63 14.87
N ALA A 33 -4.13 -3.45 15.62
CA ALA A 33 -2.75 -3.16 15.97
C ALA A 33 -1.79 -3.43 14.81
N THR A 34 -2.00 -4.52 14.07
CA THR A 34 -1.15 -4.90 12.92
C THR A 34 -1.68 -4.41 11.59
N THR A 35 -2.92 -3.88 11.55
CA THR A 35 -3.66 -3.50 10.33
C THR A 35 -3.86 -4.65 9.34
N THR A 36 -3.79 -5.90 9.78
CA THR A 36 -3.91 -7.08 8.92
C THR A 36 -5.29 -7.71 9.03
N SER A 37 -5.83 -8.23 7.92
CA SER A 37 -7.01 -9.11 7.94
C SER A 37 -6.66 -10.53 8.40
N ASP A 38 -7.66 -11.27 8.85
CA ASP A 38 -7.64 -12.72 8.76
C ASP A 38 -7.47 -13.19 7.29
N PRO A 39 -7.00 -14.44 7.07
CA PRO A 39 -6.96 -15.02 5.73
C PRO A 39 -8.31 -14.94 5.02
N LEU A 40 -8.32 -14.38 3.80
CA LEU A 40 -9.54 -14.19 3.02
C LEU A 40 -10.26 -15.51 2.76
N ASN A 41 -11.55 -15.59 3.09
CA ASN A 41 -12.36 -16.79 2.87
C ASN A 41 -13.37 -16.56 1.74
N TYR A 42 -13.03 -16.96 0.52
CA TYR A 42 -13.88 -16.72 -0.65
C TYR A 42 -15.22 -17.42 -0.57
N LYS A 43 -15.29 -18.60 0.05
CA LYS A 43 -16.57 -19.30 0.21
C LYS A 43 -17.54 -18.44 1.04
N PHE A 44 -17.05 -17.88 2.15
CA PHE A 44 -17.82 -16.94 2.96
C PHE A 44 -18.15 -15.65 2.20
N LEU A 45 -17.16 -15.03 1.54
CA LEU A 45 -17.38 -13.77 0.81
C LEU A 45 -18.37 -13.92 -0.36
N LEU A 46 -18.34 -15.04 -1.09
CA LEU A 46 -19.31 -15.34 -2.14
C LEU A 46 -20.72 -15.55 -1.55
N ALA A 47 -20.84 -16.23 -0.41
CA ALA A 47 -22.13 -16.40 0.25
C ALA A 47 -22.69 -15.05 0.76
N LEU A 48 -21.83 -14.19 1.29
CA LEU A 48 -22.18 -12.84 1.74
C LEU A 48 -22.69 -11.97 0.58
N LEU A 49 -22.00 -12.00 -0.57
CA LEU A 49 -22.39 -11.20 -1.74
C LEU A 49 -23.66 -11.71 -2.43
N ASN A 50 -23.92 -13.02 -2.40
CA ASN A 50 -25.11 -13.62 -2.99
C ASN A 50 -26.23 -13.88 -1.97
N ALA A 51 -26.29 -13.07 -0.91
CA ALA A 51 -27.32 -13.25 0.13
C ALA A 51 -28.74 -13.09 -0.43
N ASP A 52 -28.90 -12.28 -1.48
CA ASP A 52 -30.12 -12.25 -2.29
C ASP A 52 -30.01 -13.23 -3.46
N HIS A 53 -30.79 -14.30 -3.40
CA HIS A 53 -30.81 -15.35 -4.43
C HIS A 53 -31.58 -14.95 -5.70
N GLN A 54 -32.19 -13.76 -5.76
CA GLN A 54 -32.96 -13.28 -6.91
C GLN A 54 -32.16 -12.42 -7.89
N GLU A 55 -30.86 -12.23 -7.67
CA GLU A 55 -30.02 -11.47 -8.61
C GLU A 55 -29.74 -12.24 -9.92
N ASP A 56 -29.93 -11.56 -11.06
CA ASP A 56 -29.67 -12.10 -12.39
C ASP A 56 -28.20 -12.50 -12.63
N LYS A 57 -27.26 -12.02 -11.79
CA LYS A 57 -25.80 -12.17 -12.00
C LYS A 57 -25.05 -12.49 -10.71
N PRO A 58 -25.19 -13.72 -10.15
CA PRO A 58 -24.51 -14.09 -8.93
C PRO A 58 -22.99 -14.13 -9.08
N PHE A 59 -22.30 -13.82 -7.98
CA PHE A 59 -20.86 -13.99 -7.82
C PHE A 59 -20.54 -15.48 -7.67
N THR A 60 -19.85 -16.07 -8.63
CA THR A 60 -19.55 -17.52 -8.64
C THR A 60 -18.07 -17.83 -8.67
N ARG A 61 -17.23 -16.85 -9.02
CA ARG A 61 -15.80 -17.06 -9.28
C ARG A 61 -14.94 -16.15 -8.41
N GLY A 62 -13.83 -16.68 -7.91
CA GLY A 62 -12.84 -15.93 -7.13
C GLY A 62 -12.29 -14.69 -7.85
N ARG A 63 -12.20 -14.71 -9.20
CA ARG A 63 -11.80 -13.54 -9.99
C ARG A 63 -12.74 -12.33 -9.82
N GLN A 64 -14.03 -12.57 -9.53
CA GLN A 64 -14.99 -11.50 -9.25
C GLN A 64 -14.70 -10.87 -7.88
N ILE A 65 -14.35 -11.69 -6.88
CA ILE A 65 -13.83 -11.22 -5.58
C ILE A 65 -12.56 -10.39 -5.78
N ASN A 66 -11.58 -10.87 -6.55
CA ASN A 66 -10.36 -10.10 -6.86
C ASN A 66 -10.68 -8.75 -7.53
N SER A 67 -11.71 -8.69 -8.36
CA SER A 67 -12.13 -7.43 -9.00
C SER A 67 -12.67 -6.43 -7.98
N LEU A 68 -13.43 -6.89 -6.97
CA LEU A 68 -13.89 -6.04 -5.86
C LEU A 68 -12.74 -5.63 -4.94
N LEU A 69 -11.84 -6.56 -4.59
CA LEU A 69 -10.64 -6.24 -3.80
C LEU A 69 -9.76 -5.21 -4.51
N ARG A 70 -9.64 -5.28 -5.85
CA ARG A 70 -8.93 -4.27 -6.64
C ARG A 70 -9.58 -2.89 -6.54
N GLN A 71 -10.91 -2.80 -6.50
CA GLN A 71 -11.61 -1.52 -6.25
C GLN A 71 -11.28 -0.97 -4.86
N LEU A 72 -11.29 -1.83 -3.83
CA LEU A 72 -10.93 -1.44 -2.46
C LEU A 72 -9.48 -0.98 -2.35
N GLU A 73 -8.56 -1.63 -3.06
CA GLU A 73 -7.15 -1.24 -3.13
C GLU A 73 -6.99 0.12 -3.80
N GLN A 74 -7.71 0.36 -4.90
CA GLN A 74 -7.70 1.64 -5.59
C GLN A 74 -8.25 2.80 -4.74
N ALA A 75 -9.22 2.51 -3.87
CA ALA A 75 -9.78 3.46 -2.91
C ALA A 75 -8.92 3.64 -1.65
N GLY A 76 -7.92 2.76 -1.46
CA GLY A 76 -6.99 2.80 -0.34
C GLY A 76 -7.45 2.08 0.92
N LEU A 77 -8.61 1.41 0.87
CA LEU A 77 -9.17 0.66 2.00
C LEU A 77 -8.39 -0.63 2.30
N ILE A 78 -7.78 -1.21 1.28
CA ILE A 78 -6.88 -2.35 1.45
C ILE A 78 -5.53 -2.12 0.75
N ALA A 79 -4.52 -2.88 1.16
CA ALA A 79 -3.26 -3.00 0.44
C ALA A 79 -2.79 -4.46 0.35
N LEU A 80 -2.16 -4.81 -0.77
CA LEU A 80 -1.57 -6.13 -0.96
C LEU A 80 -0.11 -6.16 -0.51
N PRO A 81 0.30 -7.13 0.33
CA PRO A 81 1.69 -7.47 0.57
C PRO A 81 2.51 -7.65 -0.72
N GLN A 82 3.85 -7.54 -0.62
CA GLN A 82 4.74 -7.53 -1.78
C GLN A 82 4.64 -8.78 -2.67
N HIS A 83 4.49 -9.94 -2.05
CA HIS A 83 4.51 -11.24 -2.71
C HIS A 83 3.16 -11.61 -3.34
N LEU A 84 2.12 -10.80 -3.16
CA LEU A 84 0.77 -11.10 -3.66
C LEU A 84 0.42 -10.25 -4.89
N SER A 85 -0.36 -10.85 -5.79
CA SER A 85 -0.96 -10.20 -6.96
C SER A 85 -2.41 -10.63 -7.14
N PHE A 86 -3.24 -9.73 -7.68
CA PHE A 86 -4.64 -9.99 -8.05
C PHE A 86 -4.81 -10.97 -9.23
N ASP A 87 -3.73 -11.32 -9.93
CA ASP A 87 -3.76 -12.29 -11.03
C ASP A 87 -3.82 -13.73 -10.51
N GLN A 88 -3.47 -13.92 -9.23
CA GLN A 88 -3.54 -15.19 -8.52
C GLN A 88 -4.73 -15.20 -7.56
N THR A 89 -5.07 -16.39 -7.04
CA THR A 89 -6.05 -16.49 -5.96
C THR A 89 -5.52 -15.82 -4.70
N LEU A 90 -6.32 -14.95 -4.09
CA LEU A 90 -6.04 -14.39 -2.76
C LEU A 90 -6.79 -15.14 -1.66
N ASN A 91 -7.52 -16.21 -1.99
CA ASN A 91 -8.17 -17.06 -0.98
C ASN A 91 -7.11 -17.67 -0.05
N GLY A 92 -7.32 -17.56 1.26
CA GLY A 92 -6.37 -17.97 2.29
C GLY A 92 -5.20 -17.01 2.50
N GLN A 93 -5.17 -15.86 1.81
CA GLN A 93 -4.12 -14.85 1.98
C GLN A 93 -4.61 -13.70 2.87
N THR A 94 -3.68 -13.04 3.55
CA THR A 94 -3.95 -11.85 4.36
C THR A 94 -3.70 -10.58 3.55
N VAL A 95 -4.57 -9.58 3.74
CA VAL A 95 -4.40 -8.23 3.19
C VAL A 95 -4.23 -7.21 4.31
N LEU A 96 -3.69 -6.05 3.97
CA LEU A 96 -3.55 -4.92 4.89
C LEU A 96 -4.77 -4.01 4.78
N LEU A 97 -5.15 -3.37 5.88
CA LEU A 97 -6.23 -2.38 5.99
C LEU A 97 -5.63 -1.09 6.57
N PRO A 98 -4.96 -0.26 5.73
CA PRO A 98 -4.17 0.87 6.21
C PRO A 98 -4.96 1.92 6.99
N LEU A 99 -6.28 1.96 6.81
CA LEU A 99 -7.15 2.99 7.38
C LEU A 99 -7.83 2.55 8.68
N CYS A 100 -7.70 1.28 9.10
CA CYS A 100 -8.52 0.73 10.18
C CYS A 100 -8.14 1.19 11.59
N ASN A 101 -6.99 1.84 11.76
CA ASN A 101 -6.45 2.25 13.06
C ASN A 101 -6.43 3.78 13.23
N GLU A 102 -7.11 4.29 14.27
CA GLU A 102 -7.17 5.72 14.62
C GLU A 102 -5.86 6.25 15.20
N ALA A 103 -4.98 5.39 15.74
CA ALA A 103 -3.65 5.87 16.17
C ALA A 103 -2.78 6.35 14.99
N GLN A 104 -3.24 6.10 13.76
CA GLN A 104 -2.64 6.53 12.49
C GLN A 104 -3.31 7.79 11.91
N ASP A 105 -4.18 8.46 12.67
CA ASP A 105 -5.04 9.59 12.25
C ASP A 105 -4.27 10.92 12.10
N ASP A 106 -2.94 10.93 12.21
CA ASP A 106 -2.09 12.08 11.84
C ASP A 106 -2.40 12.59 10.41
N PHE A 107 -2.90 11.70 9.55
CA PHE A 107 -3.19 11.97 8.14
C PHE A 107 -4.69 12.16 7.84
N ALA A 108 -5.58 12.20 8.84
CA ALA A 108 -7.03 12.36 8.64
C ALA A 108 -7.35 13.51 7.67
N HIS A 109 -6.60 14.60 7.82
CA HIS A 109 -6.76 15.80 7.03
C HIS A 109 -6.49 15.60 5.53
N LEU A 110 -5.61 14.66 5.17
CA LEU A 110 -5.22 14.35 3.79
C LEU A 110 -6.31 13.57 3.03
N HIS A 111 -7.30 13.03 3.75
CA HIS A 111 -8.47 12.44 3.12
C HIS A 111 -9.48 13.49 2.69
N ARG A 112 -9.62 14.63 3.38
CA ARG A 112 -10.78 15.53 3.30
C ARG A 112 -11.14 16.09 1.92
N GLN A 113 -10.17 16.26 1.02
CA GLN A 113 -10.39 16.90 -0.27
C GLN A 113 -9.93 16.02 -1.42
N HIS A 114 -10.86 15.68 -2.30
CA HIS A 114 -10.56 15.02 -3.57
C HIS A 114 -10.28 16.07 -4.63
N GLN A 115 -9.13 15.96 -5.28
CA GLN A 115 -8.72 16.89 -6.34
C GLN A 115 -8.03 16.12 -7.48
N PRO A 116 -8.15 16.59 -8.73
CA PRO A 116 -7.36 16.06 -9.82
C PRO A 116 -5.87 16.33 -9.58
N MET A 117 -5.01 15.58 -10.29
CA MET A 117 -3.56 15.77 -10.21
C MET A 117 -3.18 17.21 -10.61
N LYS A 118 -2.18 17.79 -9.91
CA LYS A 118 -1.68 19.15 -10.16
C LYS A 118 -0.17 19.12 -10.42
N PRO A 119 0.38 20.02 -11.27
CA PRO A 119 1.82 20.10 -11.52
C PRO A 119 2.66 20.39 -10.27
N SER A 120 2.08 21.05 -9.28
CA SER A 120 2.74 21.39 -8.00
C SER A 120 2.52 20.35 -6.91
N TRP A 121 1.90 19.21 -7.21
CA TRP A 121 1.66 18.17 -6.21
C TRP A 121 2.99 17.61 -5.69
N GLN A 122 3.02 17.26 -4.42
CA GLN A 122 4.13 16.59 -3.76
C GLN A 122 3.54 15.52 -2.83
N PRO A 123 4.13 14.32 -2.73
CA PRO A 123 3.70 13.35 -1.75
C PRO A 123 3.99 13.87 -0.33
N ASP A 124 3.07 13.61 0.58
CA ASP A 124 3.37 13.74 2.01
C ASP A 124 4.45 12.71 2.39
N LYS A 125 5.58 13.19 2.92
CA LYS A 125 6.77 12.36 3.16
C LYS A 125 6.53 11.32 4.26
N ALA A 126 5.88 11.72 5.36
CA ALA A 126 5.64 10.84 6.49
C ALA A 126 4.63 9.74 6.09
N LEU A 127 3.58 10.12 5.37
CA LEU A 127 2.61 9.18 4.83
C LEU A 127 3.26 8.23 3.82
N PHE A 128 4.11 8.74 2.92
CA PHE A 128 4.82 7.90 1.97
C PHE A 128 5.68 6.86 2.69
N GLU A 129 6.42 7.25 3.73
CA GLU A 129 7.27 6.34 4.49
C GLU A 129 6.45 5.24 5.18
N GLN A 130 5.29 5.58 5.74
CA GLN A 130 4.37 4.61 6.32
C GLN A 130 3.82 3.65 5.26
N MET A 131 3.33 4.19 4.14
CA MET A 131 2.83 3.38 3.02
C MET A 131 3.91 2.46 2.46
N ALA A 132 5.14 2.96 2.31
CA ALA A 132 6.26 2.18 1.86
C ALA A 132 6.57 1.03 2.82
N SER A 133 6.51 1.28 4.13
CA SER A 133 6.68 0.25 5.17
C SER A 133 5.60 -0.84 5.09
N LEU A 134 4.33 -0.44 4.97
CA LEU A 134 3.20 -1.36 4.81
C LEU A 134 3.32 -2.19 3.52
N LEU A 135 3.74 -1.55 2.43
CA LEU A 135 4.02 -2.19 1.16
C LEU A 135 5.35 -2.95 1.14
N GLY A 136 6.05 -3.10 2.27
CA GLY A 136 7.31 -3.84 2.41
C GLY A 136 8.50 -3.26 1.65
N LEU A 137 8.45 -2.01 1.20
CA LEU A 137 9.54 -1.38 0.45
C LEU A 137 10.76 -1.18 1.33
N ILE A 138 11.89 -1.74 0.91
CA ILE A 138 13.18 -1.64 1.63
C ILE A 138 13.72 -0.22 1.53
N ASP A 139 13.80 0.30 0.30
CA ASP A 139 14.17 1.68 0.04
C ASP A 139 12.91 2.55 0.13
N LYS A 140 12.93 3.57 0.98
CA LYS A 140 11.83 4.53 1.19
C LYS A 140 12.20 5.95 0.72
N SER A 141 13.24 6.08 -0.10
CA SER A 141 13.60 7.34 -0.74
C SER A 141 12.82 7.53 -2.04
N PHE A 142 12.71 8.78 -2.49
CA PHE A 142 12.25 9.14 -3.84
C PHE A 142 12.87 10.49 -4.18
N ASP A 143 13.04 10.78 -5.46
CA ASP A 143 13.59 12.05 -5.94
C ASP A 143 12.58 12.89 -6.73
N SER A 144 13.03 14.04 -7.24
CA SER A 144 12.20 14.94 -8.04
C SER A 144 11.72 14.31 -9.36
N ASP A 145 12.53 13.40 -9.92
CA ASP A 145 12.24 12.78 -11.21
C ASP A 145 11.14 11.73 -11.03
N ASP A 146 11.18 10.97 -9.93
CA ASP A 146 10.09 10.05 -9.54
C ASP A 146 8.74 10.77 -9.42
N VAL A 147 8.73 11.93 -8.74
CA VAL A 147 7.51 12.74 -8.57
C VAL A 147 7.06 13.33 -9.91
N GLY A 148 8.00 13.84 -10.72
CA GLY A 148 7.71 14.40 -12.04
C GLY A 148 7.10 13.37 -13.00
N GLU A 149 7.65 12.16 -13.03
CA GLU A 149 7.14 11.03 -13.84
C GLU A 149 5.70 10.67 -13.42
N PHE A 150 5.45 10.58 -12.11
CA PHE A 150 4.12 10.28 -11.58
C PHE A 150 3.10 11.37 -11.92
N ILE A 151 3.46 12.64 -11.74
CA ILE A 151 2.60 13.78 -12.09
C ILE A 151 2.28 13.75 -13.58
N ALA A 152 3.28 13.59 -14.45
CA ALA A 152 3.09 13.58 -15.90
C ALA A 152 2.12 12.48 -16.35
N TYR A 153 2.26 11.27 -15.79
CA TYR A 153 1.35 10.15 -16.06
C TYR A 153 -0.10 10.46 -15.69
N TRP A 154 -0.34 11.07 -14.52
CA TRP A 154 -1.68 11.35 -14.03
C TRP A 154 -2.30 12.65 -14.57
N LEU A 155 -1.49 13.62 -15.00
CA LEU A 155 -1.99 14.80 -15.73
C LEU A 155 -2.64 14.42 -17.08
N GLY A 156 -2.20 13.32 -17.71
CA GLY A 156 -2.86 12.75 -18.88
C GLY A 156 -4.24 12.13 -18.59
N ARG A 157 -4.69 12.09 -17.32
CA ARG A 157 -5.93 11.46 -16.86
C ARG A 157 -6.74 12.41 -15.97
N PRO A 158 -7.28 13.51 -16.50
CA PRO A 158 -7.92 14.55 -15.71
C PRO A 158 -9.21 14.09 -14.99
N SER A 159 -9.82 12.99 -15.42
CA SER A 159 -10.97 12.37 -14.73
C SER A 159 -10.60 11.67 -13.43
N ALA A 160 -9.31 11.41 -13.18
CA ALA A 160 -8.82 10.81 -11.95
C ALA A 160 -8.83 11.87 -10.83
N VAL A 161 -9.79 11.76 -9.92
CA VAL A 161 -9.92 12.67 -8.77
C VAL A 161 -9.77 11.83 -7.50
N PHE A 162 -8.71 12.11 -6.73
CA PHE A 162 -8.37 11.37 -5.52
C PHE A 162 -8.00 12.33 -4.40
N SER A 163 -8.09 11.86 -3.16
CA SER A 163 -7.58 12.61 -2.01
C SER A 163 -6.05 12.69 -2.05
N HIS A 164 -5.48 13.63 -1.30
CA HIS A 164 -4.02 13.73 -1.18
C HIS A 164 -3.42 12.42 -0.64
N PHE A 165 -4.09 11.81 0.34
CA PHE A 165 -3.71 10.50 0.86
C PHE A 165 -3.67 9.43 -0.24
N GLN A 166 -4.74 9.33 -1.03
CA GLN A 166 -4.85 8.35 -2.12
C GLN A 166 -3.80 8.60 -3.20
N TRP A 167 -3.45 9.86 -3.49
CA TRP A 167 -2.35 10.18 -4.40
C TRP A 167 -1.01 9.69 -3.87
N THR A 168 -0.68 9.96 -2.60
CA THR A 168 0.55 9.49 -1.95
C THR A 168 0.62 7.97 -1.90
N GLN A 169 -0.51 7.30 -1.63
CA GLN A 169 -0.60 5.84 -1.67
C GLN A 169 -0.35 5.29 -3.08
N LYS A 170 -0.99 5.85 -4.11
CA LYS A 170 -0.74 5.46 -5.52
C LYS A 170 0.71 5.71 -5.93
N PHE A 171 1.32 6.77 -5.43
CA PHE A 171 2.73 7.03 -5.63
C PHE A 171 3.61 5.95 -4.98
N ALA A 172 3.31 5.54 -3.75
CA ALA A 172 4.01 4.43 -3.09
C ALA A 172 3.87 3.11 -3.87
N TYR A 173 2.70 2.82 -4.45
CA TYR A 173 2.52 1.68 -5.35
C TYR A 173 3.32 1.80 -6.66
N ALA A 174 3.35 2.98 -7.27
CA ALA A 174 4.15 3.23 -8.46
C ALA A 174 5.65 3.00 -8.19
N MET A 175 6.15 3.49 -7.04
CA MET A 175 7.52 3.25 -6.59
C MET A 175 7.80 1.77 -6.35
N ARG A 176 6.84 1.05 -5.74
CA ARG A 176 6.93 -0.42 -5.60
C ARG A 176 7.06 -1.10 -6.95
N TYR A 177 6.19 -0.77 -7.90
CA TYR A 177 6.22 -1.38 -9.23
C TYR A 177 7.52 -1.08 -9.98
N LYS A 178 7.97 0.19 -9.95
CA LYS A 178 9.24 0.63 -10.55
C LYS A 178 10.43 -0.15 -9.98
N ARG A 179 10.48 -0.37 -8.67
CA ARG A 179 11.55 -1.13 -8.00
C ARG A 179 11.51 -2.63 -8.27
N LEU A 180 10.32 -3.21 -8.35
CA LEU A 180 10.14 -4.62 -8.72
C LEU A 180 10.57 -4.85 -10.18
N ALA A 181 10.18 -3.96 -11.09
CA ALA A 181 10.56 -4.03 -12.50
C ALA A 181 12.07 -3.78 -12.73
N ALA A 182 12.69 -2.93 -11.90
CA ALA A 182 14.12 -2.62 -11.99
C ALA A 182 15.05 -3.71 -11.43
N GLY A 183 14.52 -4.80 -10.84
CA GLY A 183 15.31 -5.98 -10.48
C GLY A 183 16.47 -5.69 -9.52
N GLY A 184 16.16 -5.33 -8.28
CA GLY A 184 17.04 -5.62 -7.12
C GLY A 184 18.44 -4.97 -7.07
N THR A 185 18.80 -4.02 -7.92
CA THR A 185 20.05 -3.26 -7.71
C THR A 185 19.75 -1.99 -6.90
N PRO A 186 20.04 -1.93 -5.59
CA PRO A 186 20.02 -0.67 -4.87
C PRO A 186 21.05 0.26 -5.52
N LYS A 187 20.58 1.35 -6.11
CA LYS A 187 21.46 2.41 -6.62
C LYS A 187 21.71 3.36 -5.46
N SER A 188 22.87 3.24 -4.82
CA SER A 188 23.31 4.24 -3.84
C SER A 188 23.91 5.43 -4.58
N ARG A 189 23.53 6.65 -4.14
CA ARG A 189 24.07 7.89 -4.67
C ARG A 189 25.23 8.35 -3.77
N VAL A 190 26.46 8.24 -4.26
CA VAL A 190 27.64 8.84 -3.61
C VAL A 190 28.01 10.10 -4.39
N GLY A 191 27.68 11.26 -3.84
CA GLY A 191 27.90 12.56 -4.50
C GLY A 191 27.00 12.80 -5.73
N ASN A 192 27.61 13.16 -6.87
CA ASN A 192 26.90 13.43 -8.13
C ASN A 192 26.84 12.23 -9.09
N GLN A 193 27.34 11.06 -8.70
CA GLN A 193 27.38 9.88 -9.57
C GLN A 193 26.48 8.76 -9.03
N GLN A 194 25.69 8.16 -9.92
CA GLN A 194 24.94 6.93 -9.64
C GLN A 194 25.86 5.75 -9.93
N VAL A 195 26.22 4.97 -8.91
CA VAL A 195 27.05 3.77 -9.06
C VAL A 195 26.16 2.54 -8.81
N PRO A 196 26.13 1.54 -9.71
CA PRO A 196 25.47 0.27 -9.42
C PRO A 196 26.22 -0.41 -8.27
N VAL A 197 25.53 -0.67 -7.15
CA VAL A 197 26.10 -1.44 -6.05
C VAL A 197 26.23 -2.87 -6.53
N ALA A 198 27.45 -3.29 -6.84
CA ALA A 198 27.75 -4.70 -7.03
C ALA A 198 27.39 -5.44 -5.74
N ALA A 199 26.76 -6.61 -5.86
CA ALA A 199 26.47 -7.49 -4.74
C ALA A 199 27.78 -8.09 -4.20
N GLY A 200 28.52 -7.27 -3.45
CA GLY A 200 29.62 -7.68 -2.60
C GLY A 200 29.12 -7.61 -1.16
N ILE A 201 29.15 -8.75 -0.47
CA ILE A 201 29.01 -8.81 0.98
C ILE A 201 30.23 -8.08 1.55
N GLU A 202 30.16 -6.76 1.68
CA GLU A 202 31.15 -5.97 2.38
C GLU A 202 30.64 -5.83 3.81
N ALA A 203 31.26 -6.59 4.72
CA ALA A 203 30.94 -6.57 6.13
C ALA A 203 31.05 -5.12 6.63
N ASP A 204 29.93 -4.61 7.13
CA ASP A 204 29.77 -3.25 7.62
C ASP A 204 30.94 -2.83 8.54
N ASP A 205 31.68 -1.81 8.14
CA ASP A 205 32.81 -1.26 8.89
C ASP A 205 32.38 -0.77 10.29
N ASN A 206 31.09 -0.45 10.46
CA ASN A 206 30.51 -0.16 11.78
C ASN A 206 30.37 -1.41 12.65
N ALA A 207 30.07 -2.58 12.07
CA ALA A 207 30.04 -3.85 12.80
C ALA A 207 31.45 -4.25 13.29
N ARG A 208 32.49 -4.01 12.47
CA ARG A 208 33.90 -4.23 12.86
C ARG A 208 34.32 -3.31 14.01
N LYS A 209 33.99 -2.02 13.93
CA LYS A 209 34.26 -1.05 15.01
C LYS A 209 33.49 -1.35 16.30
N LEU A 210 32.27 -1.89 16.20
CA LEU A 210 31.51 -2.33 17.38
C LEU A 210 32.23 -3.49 18.09
N VAL A 211 32.66 -4.49 17.33
CA VAL A 211 33.36 -5.67 17.86
C VAL A 211 34.70 -5.29 18.52
N GLU A 212 35.49 -4.42 17.89
CA GLU A 212 36.73 -3.89 18.49
C GLU A 212 36.49 -3.15 19.81
N LYS A 213 35.40 -2.37 19.91
CA LYS A 213 35.03 -1.64 21.13
C LYS A 213 34.67 -2.57 22.31
N TYR A 214 34.06 -3.73 22.03
CA TYR A 214 33.72 -4.71 23.07
C TYR A 214 34.88 -5.64 23.45
N HIS A 215 35.85 -5.87 22.57
CA HIS A 215 37.06 -6.64 22.91
C HIS A 215 38.07 -5.83 23.74
N ALA A 216 38.09 -4.50 23.61
CA ALA A 216 38.98 -3.64 24.41
C ALA A 216 38.57 -3.52 25.90
N HIS A 217 37.34 -3.89 26.27
CA HIS A 217 36.85 -3.82 27.66
C HIS A 217 36.91 -5.15 28.43
N LYS A 218 37.50 -6.21 27.85
CA LYS A 218 37.62 -7.52 28.51
C LYS A 218 39.04 -7.93 28.89
N LYS A 219 39.96 -6.96 29.02
CA LYS A 219 41.26 -7.15 29.68
C LYS A 219 41.52 -6.03 30.69
N SER A 220 40.92 -6.17 31.86
CA SER A 220 41.51 -5.85 33.16
C SER A 220 40.86 -6.72 34.22
#